data_AF-A0A1E5SXX7-F1
#
_entry.id   AF-A0A1E5SXX7-F1
#
_cell.length_a   1.000
_cell.length_b   1.000
_cell.length_c   1.000
_cell.angle_alpha   90.00
_cell.angle_beta   90.00
_cell.angle_gamma   90.00
#
_symmetry.space_group_name_H-M   'P 1'
#
loop_
_entity.id
_entity.type
_entity.pdbx_description
1 polymer ?
#
loop_
_entity_poly.entity_id
_entity_poly.type
_entity_poly.pdbx_seq_one_letter_code
_entity_poly.pdbx_strand_id
1 'polypeptide(L)'
;MTLERGFLRPKIILDKYTIATGIMAGFLFSISFYGLLYIAREAFRIMTSWYGGTTLLELSPRENLLYNLFFASIAVIFGLQVCFKFIIENNLNHQSKKLRFRQRQAINDITSLSSIFLFFFAKTGTTLGIMFITIPLQYDIDLMGEFPLFFILIPLSLFMNLWMTMSRTLGRFGLKWMAITFGIVCFTSISLAQINLLDYKTINDNIKSKSVELSNKLVVPRTFYYQRLIERQSRTINIYLVLEDSASNKPRMYWNDAQTEVQFTEVKQQYNIEIENFHETERASVNINLHIDKNVKMKYVGNLKEELRRLGIRKIFYSTAVKNSKYPSQYPYFKRLGIPDLLYPYYPKFENFLDSAKNIDYSKHSIFLPESEYYRLNEVKQSNRIQIDLTYSSIRVNNETINWNKAKDLIKALRMRYNSNFLIILNSTEQTLYNDYIKILDLIFSIDLELKNEFMMLNFDIPYRNKESRWDRYEMDSAYRAADQKYPFHIIQWTNEEKRLVELIKRSKAAKNLN
;
A
#
# COMPACT_ATOMS: atom_id res chain seq x y z
N MET A 1 -57.08 2.22 62.17
CA MET A 1 -55.99 1.58 61.40
C MET A 1 -55.19 2.67 60.69
N THR A 2 -53.96 2.92 61.12
CA THR A 2 -53.04 3.83 60.43
C THR A 2 -52.52 3.14 59.18
N LEU A 3 -52.87 3.67 58.00
CA LEU A 3 -52.34 3.19 56.72
C LEU A 3 -50.81 3.30 56.74
N GLU A 4 -50.12 2.16 56.63
CA GLU A 4 -48.67 2.15 56.56
C GLU A 4 -48.17 2.96 55.36
N ARG A 5 -47.11 3.74 55.60
CA ARG A 5 -46.49 4.62 54.62
C ARG A 5 -45.94 3.77 53.46
N GLY A 6 -46.71 3.69 52.37
CA GLY A 6 -46.34 2.88 51.20
C GLY A 6 -47.43 1.94 50.68
N PHE A 7 -48.61 1.86 51.33
CA PHE A 7 -49.71 0.98 50.93
C PHE A 7 -50.14 1.11 49.45
N LEU A 8 -50.09 2.32 48.88
CA LEU A 8 -50.44 2.57 47.46
C LEU A 8 -49.28 2.31 46.47
N ARG A 9 -48.10 1.93 46.95
CA ARG A 9 -46.94 1.62 46.11
C ARG A 9 -46.80 0.11 46.00
N PRO A 10 -47.18 -0.52 44.87
CA PRO A 10 -46.99 -1.94 44.69
C PRO A 10 -45.50 -2.26 44.85
N LYS A 11 -45.16 -3.09 45.83
CA LYS A 11 -43.79 -3.60 46.02
C LYS A 11 -43.52 -4.62 44.92
N ILE A 12 -42.38 -4.47 44.24
CA ILE A 12 -41.88 -5.49 43.33
C ILE A 12 -41.30 -6.58 44.23
N ILE A 13 -41.93 -7.76 44.24
CA ILE A 13 -41.37 -8.95 44.89
C ILE A 13 -40.45 -9.57 43.84
N LEU A 14 -39.15 -9.61 44.14
CA LEU A 14 -38.16 -10.22 43.27
C LEU A 14 -37.82 -11.60 43.80
N ASP A 15 -38.08 -12.63 43.00
CA ASP A 15 -37.64 -13.98 43.32
C ASP A 15 -36.11 -14.11 43.16
N LYS A 16 -35.48 -14.77 44.13
CA LYS A 16 -34.01 -14.94 44.18
C LYS A 16 -33.50 -15.77 43.00
N TYR A 17 -34.24 -16.82 42.61
CA TYR A 17 -33.85 -17.67 41.49
C TYR A 17 -33.93 -16.90 40.17
N THR A 18 -35.00 -16.12 39.98
CA THR A 18 -35.16 -15.26 38.81
C THR A 18 -34.05 -14.21 38.67
N ILE A 19 -33.59 -13.63 39.78
CA ILE A 19 -32.43 -12.71 39.77
C ILE A 19 -31.16 -13.47 39.35
N ALA A 20 -30.90 -14.63 39.95
CA ALA A 20 -29.70 -15.42 39.67
C ALA A 20 -29.64 -15.87 38.19
N THR A 21 -30.76 -16.36 37.65
CA THR A 21 -30.83 -16.78 36.24
C THR A 21 -30.72 -15.60 35.27
N GLY A 22 -31.31 -14.44 35.60
CA GLY A 22 -31.14 -13.21 34.82
C GLY A 22 -29.70 -12.72 34.76
N ILE A 23 -28.99 -12.75 35.90
CA ILE A 23 -27.57 -12.39 35.98
C ILE A 23 -26.74 -13.36 35.13
N MET A 24 -26.98 -14.67 35.25
CA MET A 24 -26.28 -15.69 34.47
C MET A 24 -26.52 -15.50 32.96
N ALA A 25 -27.77 -15.27 32.54
CA ALA A 25 -28.11 -15.02 31.14
C ALA A 25 -27.42 -13.76 30.59
N GLY A 26 -27.42 -12.67 31.36
CA GLY A 26 -26.72 -11.44 30.99
C GLY A 26 -25.21 -11.61 30.89
N PHE A 27 -24.60 -12.38 31.80
CA PHE A 27 -23.16 -12.65 31.79
C PHE A 27 -22.76 -13.51 30.58
N LEU A 28 -23.48 -14.60 30.31
CA LEU A 28 -23.24 -15.45 29.13
C LEU A 28 -23.41 -14.65 27.83
N PHE A 29 -24.46 -13.82 27.75
CA PHE A 29 -24.65 -12.93 26.62
C PHE A 29 -23.47 -11.97 26.44
N SER A 30 -22.97 -11.38 27.53
CA SER A 30 -21.82 -10.47 27.51
C SER A 30 -20.57 -11.14 26.92
N ILE A 31 -20.28 -12.38 27.35
CA ILE A 31 -19.13 -13.14 26.85
C ILE A 31 -19.29 -13.44 25.35
N SER A 32 -20.45 -13.98 24.95
CA SER A 32 -20.69 -14.31 23.54
C SER A 32 -20.66 -13.07 22.64
N PHE A 33 -21.24 -11.97 23.09
CA PHE A 33 -21.30 -10.73 22.31
C PHE A 33 -19.94 -10.02 22.24
N TYR A 34 -19.16 -10.03 23.33
CA TYR A 34 -17.75 -9.60 23.31
C TYR A 34 -16.94 -10.41 22.29
N GLY A 35 -17.08 -11.75 22.32
CA GLY A 35 -16.39 -12.61 21.37
C GLY A 35 -16.75 -12.33 19.92
N LEU A 36 -18.02 -12.09 19.63
CA LEU A 36 -18.49 -11.70 18.30
C LEU A 36 -17.86 -10.38 17.83
N LEU A 37 -17.87 -9.34 18.67
CA LEU A 37 -17.27 -8.04 18.33
C LEU A 37 -15.75 -8.14 18.12
N TYR A 38 -15.07 -8.93 18.96
CA TYR A 38 -13.64 -9.19 18.87
C TYR A 38 -13.29 -9.88 17.53
N ILE A 39 -13.99 -10.98 17.21
CA ILE A 39 -13.76 -11.72 15.96
C ILE A 39 -14.10 -10.86 14.75
N ALA A 40 -15.18 -10.07 14.80
CA ALA A 40 -15.54 -9.16 13.71
C ALA A 40 -14.43 -8.13 13.44
N ARG A 41 -13.84 -7.52 14.48
CA ARG A 41 -12.69 -6.61 14.33
C ARG A 41 -11.53 -7.31 13.64
N GLU A 42 -11.13 -8.49 14.13
CA GLU A 42 -10.00 -9.22 13.55
C GLU A 42 -10.27 -9.65 12.11
N ALA A 43 -11.50 -10.04 11.78
CA ALA A 43 -11.90 -10.33 10.41
C ALA A 43 -11.70 -9.10 9.50
N PHE A 44 -12.12 -7.90 9.94
CA PHE A 44 -11.85 -6.67 9.19
C PHE A 44 -10.35 -6.40 9.02
N ARG A 45 -9.53 -6.55 10.08
CA ARG A 45 -8.06 -6.36 10.00
C ARG A 45 -7.38 -7.34 9.04
N ILE A 46 -7.84 -8.59 9.00
CA ILE A 46 -7.31 -9.59 8.07
C ILE A 46 -7.75 -9.24 6.64
N MET A 47 -9.02 -8.85 6.44
CA MET A 47 -9.53 -8.44 5.13
C MET A 47 -8.81 -7.19 4.60
N THR A 48 -8.47 -6.21 5.44
CA THR A 48 -7.66 -5.06 4.99
C THR A 48 -6.29 -5.49 4.49
N SER A 49 -5.69 -6.54 5.08
CA SER A 49 -4.44 -7.08 4.55
C SER A 49 -4.63 -7.78 3.20
N TRP A 50 -5.70 -8.55 3.02
CA TRP A 50 -5.93 -9.32 1.79
C TRP A 50 -6.31 -8.44 0.60
N TYR A 51 -7.17 -7.45 0.81
CA TYR A 51 -7.69 -6.59 -0.26
C TYR A 51 -6.97 -5.23 -0.35
N GLY A 52 -6.48 -4.70 0.78
CA GLY A 52 -5.83 -3.39 0.87
C GLY A 52 -4.35 -3.37 0.45
N GLY A 53 -3.85 -4.46 -0.15
CA GLY A 53 -2.50 -4.50 -0.70
C GLY A 53 -1.40 -4.74 0.33
N THR A 54 -1.62 -5.73 1.21
CA THR A 54 -0.68 -6.25 2.22
C THR A 54 -0.27 -5.29 3.33
N THR A 55 -0.94 -4.15 3.46
CA THR A 55 -0.80 -3.29 4.63
C THR A 55 -1.67 -3.80 5.76
N LEU A 56 -1.02 -4.31 6.79
CA LEU A 56 -1.68 -4.72 8.02
C LEU A 56 -2.00 -3.49 8.86
N LEU A 57 -3.25 -3.39 9.35
CA LEU A 57 -3.58 -2.50 10.45
C LEU A 57 -2.97 -3.09 11.73
N GLU A 58 -1.73 -2.69 12.03
CA GLU A 58 -1.04 -3.10 13.25
C GLU A 58 -1.57 -2.29 14.43
N LEU A 59 -2.22 -2.98 15.37
CA LEU A 59 -2.63 -2.37 16.63
C LEU A 59 -1.50 -2.50 17.64
N SER A 60 -1.10 -1.40 18.25
CA SER A 60 -0.19 -1.43 19.39
C SER A 60 -0.83 -2.20 20.57
N PRO A 61 -0.06 -2.76 21.52
CA PRO A 61 -0.64 -3.44 22.69
C PRO A 61 -1.60 -2.54 23.48
N ARG A 62 -1.36 -1.23 23.49
CA ARG A 62 -2.22 -0.24 24.13
C ARG A 62 -3.53 -0.04 23.37
N GLU A 63 -3.45 0.11 22.04
CA GLU A 63 -4.64 0.19 21.18
C GLU A 63 -5.49 -1.07 21.31
N ASN A 64 -4.89 -2.25 21.24
CA ASN A 64 -5.61 -3.51 21.34
C ASN A 64 -6.36 -3.62 22.67
N LEU A 65 -5.72 -3.26 23.79
CA LEU A 65 -6.37 -3.23 25.11
C LEU A 65 -7.54 -2.23 25.13
N LEU A 66 -7.37 -1.04 24.56
CA LEU A 66 -8.42 -0.02 24.52
C LEU A 66 -9.63 -0.48 23.67
N TYR A 67 -9.39 -1.06 22.49
CA TYR A 67 -10.45 -1.63 21.65
C TYR A 67 -11.16 -2.79 22.36
N ASN A 68 -10.42 -3.67 23.03
CA ASN A 68 -10.99 -4.76 23.82
C ASN A 68 -11.85 -4.22 24.96
N LEU A 69 -11.37 -3.20 25.68
CA LEU A 69 -12.12 -2.54 26.75
C LEU A 69 -13.40 -1.88 26.25
N PHE A 70 -13.34 -1.23 25.09
CA PHE A 70 -14.50 -0.63 24.44
C PHE A 70 -15.56 -1.68 24.09
N PHE A 71 -15.17 -2.77 23.40
CA PHE A 71 -16.10 -3.85 23.07
C PHE A 71 -16.62 -4.59 24.30
N ALA A 72 -15.78 -4.82 25.30
CA ALA A 72 -16.18 -5.42 26.57
C ALA A 72 -17.16 -4.52 27.34
N SER A 73 -16.98 -3.20 27.30
CA SER A 73 -17.91 -2.24 27.91
C SER A 73 -19.27 -2.28 27.25
N ILE A 74 -19.31 -2.25 25.92
CA ILE A 74 -20.56 -2.40 25.18
C ILE A 74 -21.20 -3.76 25.50
N ALA A 75 -20.45 -4.85 25.44
CA ALA A 75 -21.00 -6.18 25.62
C ALA A 75 -21.58 -6.40 27.01
N VAL A 76 -20.90 -5.93 28.05
CA VAL A 76 -21.38 -6.00 29.44
C VAL A 76 -22.62 -5.12 29.64
N ILE A 77 -22.68 -3.92 29.05
CA ILE A 77 -23.89 -3.07 29.13
C ILE A 77 -25.08 -3.78 28.50
N PHE A 78 -24.91 -4.39 27.32
CA PHE A 78 -25.98 -5.17 26.68
C PHE A 78 -26.35 -6.43 27.46
N GLY A 79 -25.39 -7.10 28.08
CA GLY A 79 -25.68 -8.20 29.00
C GLY A 79 -26.48 -7.75 30.23
N LEU A 80 -26.17 -6.59 30.78
CA LEU A 80 -26.95 -5.98 31.85
C LEU A 80 -28.37 -5.65 31.40
N GLN A 81 -28.57 -5.22 30.14
CA GLN A 81 -29.89 -5.04 29.56
C GLN A 81 -30.69 -6.34 29.49
N VAL A 82 -30.05 -7.44 29.04
CA VAL A 82 -30.67 -8.77 29.01
C VAL A 82 -31.05 -9.20 30.42
N CYS A 83 -30.17 -8.99 31.41
CA CYS A 83 -30.44 -9.26 32.82
C CYS A 83 -31.66 -8.48 33.33
N PHE A 84 -31.71 -7.16 33.11
CA PHE A 84 -32.84 -6.34 33.53
C PHE A 84 -34.14 -6.70 32.83
N LYS A 85 -34.09 -6.95 31.52
CA LYS A 85 -35.25 -7.40 30.76
C LYS A 85 -35.80 -8.70 31.35
N PHE A 86 -34.94 -9.69 31.55
CA PHE A 86 -35.32 -10.98 32.12
C PHE A 86 -35.93 -10.86 33.53
N ILE A 87 -35.32 -10.04 34.39
CA ILE A 87 -35.82 -9.81 35.75
C ILE A 87 -37.19 -9.11 35.71
N ILE A 88 -37.39 -8.11 34.85
CA ILE A 88 -38.65 -7.36 34.79
C ILE A 88 -39.75 -8.23 34.18
N GLU A 89 -39.47 -8.97 33.11
CA GLU A 89 -40.44 -9.84 32.41
C GLU A 89 -40.97 -10.96 33.32
N ASN A 90 -40.08 -11.63 34.07
CA ASN A 90 -40.48 -12.74 34.94
C ASN A 90 -41.09 -12.28 36.28
N ASN A 91 -40.93 -11.01 36.66
CA ASN A 91 -41.56 -10.43 37.86
C ASN A 91 -42.69 -9.44 37.49
N LEU A 92 -43.34 -9.62 36.33
CA LEU A 92 -44.49 -8.82 35.93
C LEU A 92 -45.66 -9.06 36.91
N ASN A 93 -46.05 -8.02 37.65
CA ASN A 93 -47.19 -8.12 38.55
C ASN A 93 -48.50 -8.07 37.74
N HIS A 94 -49.16 -9.22 37.61
CA HIS A 94 -50.40 -9.36 36.86
C HIS A 94 -51.60 -8.64 37.49
N GLN A 95 -51.53 -8.26 38.77
CA GLN A 95 -52.66 -7.71 39.51
C GLN A 95 -52.89 -6.21 39.26
N SER A 96 -51.86 -5.43 38.89
CA SER A 96 -51.99 -3.97 38.72
C SER A 96 -51.74 -3.50 37.27
N LYS A 97 -52.82 -3.10 36.59
CA LYS A 97 -52.78 -2.65 35.18
C LYS A 97 -51.76 -1.51 34.94
N LYS A 98 -51.65 -0.56 35.88
CA LYS A 98 -50.74 0.60 35.79
C LYS A 98 -49.26 0.21 35.92
N LEU A 99 -48.93 -0.72 36.81
CA LEU A 99 -47.55 -1.21 36.97
C LEU A 99 -47.13 -2.05 35.76
N ARG A 100 -48.02 -2.91 35.29
CA ARG A 100 -47.83 -3.71 34.06
C ARG A 100 -47.54 -2.84 32.84
N PHE A 101 -48.28 -1.75 32.65
CA PHE A 101 -48.03 -0.81 31.55
C PHE A 101 -46.64 -0.17 31.67
N ARG A 102 -46.25 0.29 32.87
CA ARG A 102 -44.92 0.88 33.11
C ARG A 102 -43.78 -0.12 32.90
N GLN A 103 -43.93 -1.37 33.34
CA GLN A 103 -42.93 -2.42 33.15
C GLN A 103 -42.78 -2.78 31.67
N ARG A 104 -43.90 -2.92 30.93
CA ARG A 104 -43.87 -3.15 29.47
C ARG A 104 -43.25 -1.98 28.72
N GLN A 105 -43.57 -0.74 29.10
CA GLN A 105 -42.95 0.43 28.53
C GLN A 105 -41.43 0.43 28.76
N ALA A 106 -40.97 0.12 29.99
CA ALA A 106 -39.55 0.03 30.28
C ALA A 106 -38.84 -1.06 29.46
N ILE A 107 -39.43 -2.25 29.32
CA ILE A 107 -38.88 -3.32 28.47
C ILE A 107 -38.81 -2.88 27.01
N ASN A 108 -39.87 -2.23 26.50
CA ASN A 108 -39.91 -1.74 25.13
C ASN A 108 -38.88 -0.65 24.89
N ASP A 109 -38.74 0.31 25.81
CA ASP A 109 -37.76 1.39 25.73
C ASP A 109 -36.33 0.82 25.74
N ILE A 110 -36.02 -0.11 26.65
CA ILE A 110 -34.70 -0.80 26.70
C ILE A 110 -34.45 -1.53 25.37
N THR A 111 -35.39 -2.33 24.90
CA THR A 111 -35.20 -3.15 23.70
C THR A 111 -35.08 -2.26 22.45
N SER A 112 -35.96 -1.28 22.30
CA SER A 112 -36.01 -0.39 21.12
C SER A 112 -34.74 0.46 21.01
N LEU A 113 -34.32 1.12 22.09
CA LEU A 113 -33.10 1.95 22.08
C LEU A 113 -31.86 1.12 21.77
N SER A 114 -31.78 -0.08 22.35
CA SER A 114 -30.70 -1.03 22.10
C SER A 114 -30.66 -1.51 20.66
N SER A 115 -31.80 -1.88 20.09
CA SER A 115 -31.89 -2.28 18.69
C SER A 115 -31.53 -1.13 17.75
N ILE A 116 -31.99 0.09 18.02
CA ILE A 116 -31.63 1.28 17.24
C ILE A 116 -30.12 1.55 17.31
N PHE A 117 -29.53 1.52 18.51
CA PHE A 117 -28.09 1.69 18.65
C PHE A 117 -27.32 0.60 17.89
N LEU A 118 -27.66 -0.68 18.07
CA LEU A 118 -26.98 -1.77 17.38
C LEU A 118 -27.10 -1.64 15.86
N PHE A 119 -28.28 -1.26 15.35
CA PHE A 119 -28.46 -1.03 13.92
C PHE A 119 -27.54 0.07 13.39
N PHE A 120 -27.52 1.24 14.06
CA PHE A 120 -26.66 2.33 13.65
C PHE A 120 -25.18 1.97 13.81
N PHE A 121 -24.78 1.41 14.94
CA PHE A 121 -23.41 1.02 15.22
C PHE A 121 -22.89 -0.05 14.25
N ALA A 122 -23.70 -1.08 13.96
CA ALA A 122 -23.36 -2.09 12.97
C ALA A 122 -23.27 -1.49 11.56
N LYS A 123 -24.22 -0.62 11.16
CA LYS A 123 -24.19 0.04 9.86
C LYS A 123 -22.96 0.95 9.71
N THR A 124 -22.65 1.78 10.70
CA THR A 124 -21.47 2.66 10.66
C THR A 124 -20.19 1.86 10.73
N GLY A 125 -20.11 0.88 11.63
CA GLY A 125 -18.94 0.02 11.80
C GLY A 125 -18.62 -0.80 10.56
N THR A 126 -19.62 -1.40 9.91
CA THR A 126 -19.43 -2.13 8.66
C THR A 126 -19.09 -1.22 7.50
N THR A 127 -19.74 -0.05 7.37
CA THR A 127 -19.42 0.92 6.32
C THR A 127 -17.97 1.40 6.45
N LEU A 128 -17.55 1.77 7.67
CA LEU A 128 -16.16 2.14 7.94
C LEU A 128 -15.22 0.96 7.67
N GLY A 129 -15.54 -0.24 8.16
CA GLY A 129 -14.74 -1.45 7.89
C GLY A 129 -14.54 -1.71 6.39
N ILE A 130 -15.60 -1.59 5.58
CA ILE A 130 -15.52 -1.70 4.11
C ILE A 130 -14.66 -0.56 3.52
N MET A 131 -14.79 0.66 4.02
CA MET A 131 -13.94 1.77 3.59
C MET A 131 -12.46 1.50 3.89
N PHE A 132 -12.11 0.99 5.07
CA PHE A 132 -10.74 0.58 5.43
C PHE A 132 -10.21 -0.58 4.57
N ILE A 133 -11.10 -1.47 4.08
CA ILE A 133 -10.73 -2.55 3.15
C ILE A 133 -10.43 -2.00 1.76
N THR A 134 -11.26 -1.07 1.27
CA THR A 134 -11.22 -0.58 -0.11
C THR A 134 -10.23 0.56 -0.31
N ILE A 135 -10.02 1.38 0.71
CA ILE A 135 -9.14 2.55 0.71
C ILE A 135 -8.23 2.42 1.92
N PRO A 136 -6.92 2.68 1.80
CA PRO A 136 -5.96 2.57 2.89
C PRO A 136 -6.08 3.73 3.91
N LEU A 137 -7.29 3.95 4.44
CA LEU A 137 -7.66 5.01 5.39
C LEU A 137 -6.86 4.96 6.69
N GLN A 138 -6.26 3.83 7.03
CA GLN A 138 -5.40 3.70 8.20
C GLN A 138 -4.17 4.62 8.21
N TYR A 139 -3.79 5.18 7.06
CA TYR A 139 -2.71 6.15 6.98
C TYR A 139 -3.18 7.60 7.13
N ASP A 140 -4.50 7.82 7.08
CA ASP A 140 -5.12 9.14 7.12
C ASP A 140 -5.91 9.39 8.40
N ILE A 141 -6.46 8.33 9.00
CA ILE A 141 -7.31 8.42 10.18
C ILE A 141 -6.77 7.49 11.25
N ASP A 142 -6.29 8.07 12.34
CA ASP A 142 -6.05 7.36 13.59
C ASP A 142 -7.22 7.62 14.55
N LEU A 143 -8.19 6.69 14.59
CA LEU A 143 -9.36 6.80 15.45
C LEU A 143 -9.00 6.95 16.93
N MET A 144 -7.90 6.32 17.37
CA MET A 144 -7.50 6.38 18.77
C MET A 144 -6.75 7.68 19.08
N GLY A 145 -5.84 8.10 18.20
CA GLY A 145 -5.08 9.34 18.36
C GLY A 145 -5.97 10.58 18.27
N GLU A 146 -6.91 10.59 17.34
CA GLU A 146 -7.74 11.77 17.05
C GLU A 146 -9.04 11.81 17.85
N PHE A 147 -9.64 10.65 18.14
CA PHE A 147 -10.97 10.57 18.78
C PHE A 147 -11.03 9.66 20.03
N PRO A 148 -10.10 9.76 20.99
CA PRO A 148 -10.07 8.89 22.17
C PRO A 148 -11.34 9.02 23.04
N LEU A 149 -11.97 10.20 23.05
CA LEU A 149 -13.18 10.45 23.82
C LEU A 149 -14.36 9.57 23.38
N PHE A 150 -14.44 9.17 22.10
CA PHE A 150 -15.54 8.31 21.64
C PHE A 150 -15.54 6.93 22.32
N PHE A 151 -14.36 6.39 22.61
CA PHE A 151 -14.22 5.10 23.28
C PHE A 151 -14.72 5.11 24.73
N ILE A 152 -14.82 6.29 25.35
CA ILE A 152 -15.32 6.46 26.73
C ILE A 152 -16.79 6.92 26.71
N LEU A 153 -17.11 7.92 25.88
CA LEU A 153 -18.42 8.55 25.86
C LEU A 153 -19.52 7.63 25.31
N ILE A 154 -19.23 6.78 24.33
CA ILE A 154 -20.24 5.88 23.77
C ILE A 154 -20.70 4.85 24.81
N PRO A 155 -19.82 4.06 25.47
CA PRO A 155 -20.25 3.15 26.52
C PRO A 155 -20.90 3.87 27.69
N LEU A 156 -20.37 5.04 28.09
CA LEU A 156 -20.96 5.83 29.17
C LEU A 156 -22.39 6.27 28.82
N SER A 157 -22.61 6.77 27.60
CA SER A 157 -23.93 7.18 27.10
C SER A 157 -24.91 6.00 27.08
N LEU A 158 -24.47 4.82 26.61
CA LEU A 158 -25.28 3.60 26.62
C LEU A 158 -25.69 3.20 28.04
N PHE A 159 -24.74 3.23 28.98
CA PHE A 159 -25.00 2.92 30.38
C PHE A 159 -26.00 3.90 31.00
N MET A 160 -25.80 5.20 30.77
CA MET A 160 -26.70 6.24 31.29
C MET A 160 -28.10 6.12 30.69
N ASN A 161 -28.21 5.81 29.39
CA ASN A 161 -29.48 5.61 28.72
C ASN A 161 -30.25 4.41 29.29
N LEU A 162 -29.55 3.29 29.52
CA LEU A 162 -30.13 2.13 30.22
C LEU A 162 -30.65 2.53 31.62
N TRP A 163 -29.88 3.32 32.36
CA TRP A 163 -30.27 3.74 33.71
C TRP A 163 -31.37 4.79 33.76
N MET A 164 -31.53 5.63 32.75
CA MET A 164 -32.69 6.54 32.69
C MET A 164 -34.01 5.76 32.73
N THR A 165 -34.09 4.65 32.00
CA THR A 165 -35.28 3.78 31.99
C THR A 165 -35.45 3.03 33.31
N MET A 166 -34.35 2.51 33.88
CA MET A 166 -34.38 1.74 35.13
C MET A 166 -34.60 2.60 36.39
N SER A 167 -34.13 3.85 36.40
CA SER A 167 -34.32 4.76 37.54
C SER A 167 -35.81 5.13 37.68
N ARG A 168 -36.53 5.26 36.56
CA ARG A 168 -37.99 5.47 36.55
C ARG A 168 -38.76 4.30 37.16
N THR A 169 -38.26 3.07 37.07
CA THR A 169 -38.92 1.89 37.64
C THR A 169 -38.55 1.66 39.12
N LEU A 170 -37.31 1.93 39.53
CA LEU A 170 -36.80 1.67 40.89
C LEU A 170 -36.96 2.86 41.87
N GLY A 171 -37.23 4.06 41.39
CA GLY A 171 -37.52 5.23 42.22
C GLY A 171 -36.32 5.72 43.05
N ARG A 172 -36.52 6.05 44.33
CA ARG A 172 -35.53 6.76 45.19
C ARG A 172 -34.22 6.01 45.42
N PHE A 173 -34.20 4.68 45.24
CA PHE A 173 -32.98 3.89 45.39
C PHE A 173 -32.19 3.73 44.07
N GLY A 174 -32.71 4.26 42.96
CA GLY A 174 -32.11 4.09 41.63
C GLY A 174 -30.65 4.54 41.55
N LEU A 175 -30.30 5.69 42.15
CA LEU A 175 -28.92 6.21 42.12
C LEU A 175 -27.90 5.31 42.83
N LYS A 176 -28.29 4.67 43.95
CA LYS A 176 -27.40 3.74 44.67
C LYS A 176 -27.14 2.48 43.84
N TRP A 177 -28.19 1.92 43.26
CA TRP A 177 -28.09 0.76 42.36
C TRP A 177 -27.34 1.10 41.06
N MET A 178 -27.46 2.34 40.59
CA MET A 178 -26.68 2.84 39.45
C MET A 178 -25.19 2.83 39.74
N ALA A 179 -24.76 3.37 40.88
CA ALA A 179 -23.33 3.35 41.24
C ALA A 179 -22.79 1.92 41.39
N ILE A 180 -23.56 1.01 42.01
CA ILE A 180 -23.15 -0.39 42.19
C ILE A 180 -23.01 -1.09 40.84
N THR A 181 -24.03 -0.98 39.98
CA THR A 181 -24.00 -1.63 38.65
C THR A 181 -22.95 -1.01 37.75
N PHE A 182 -22.67 0.29 37.85
CA PHE A 182 -21.56 0.92 37.15
C PHE A 182 -20.22 0.30 37.56
N GLY A 183 -19.98 0.13 38.87
CA GLY A 183 -18.77 -0.52 39.38
C GLY A 183 -18.64 -1.96 38.87
N ILE A 184 -19.74 -2.73 38.85
CA ILE A 184 -19.76 -4.09 38.29
C ILE A 184 -19.44 -4.06 36.80
N VAL A 185 -20.04 -3.14 36.03
CA VAL A 185 -19.77 -2.99 34.59
C VAL A 185 -18.29 -2.69 34.36
N CYS A 186 -17.72 -1.68 35.05
CA CYS A 186 -16.31 -1.36 34.92
C CYS A 186 -15.40 -2.55 35.24
N PHE A 187 -15.64 -3.24 36.36
CA PHE A 187 -14.85 -4.39 36.78
C PHE A 187 -14.91 -5.52 35.75
N THR A 188 -16.12 -5.93 35.36
CA THR A 188 -16.32 -7.03 34.42
C THR A 188 -15.81 -6.69 33.02
N SER A 189 -15.93 -5.43 32.56
CA SER A 189 -15.38 -4.99 31.28
C SER A 189 -13.85 -5.01 31.29
N ILE A 190 -13.20 -4.61 32.39
CA ILE A 190 -11.73 -4.71 32.53
C ILE A 190 -11.31 -6.19 32.53
N SER A 191 -12.02 -7.05 33.26
CA SER A 191 -11.72 -8.49 33.29
C SER A 191 -11.86 -9.13 31.90
N LEU A 192 -12.95 -8.84 31.17
CA LEU A 192 -13.15 -9.36 29.82
C LEU A 192 -12.12 -8.81 28.82
N ALA A 193 -11.73 -7.54 28.94
CA ALA A 193 -10.76 -6.92 28.03
C ALA A 193 -9.36 -7.55 28.11
N GLN A 194 -9.02 -8.15 29.25
CA GLN A 194 -7.76 -8.89 29.43
C GLN A 194 -7.79 -10.28 28.78
N ILE A 195 -8.98 -10.80 28.43
CA ILE A 195 -9.12 -12.07 27.72
C ILE A 195 -8.82 -11.84 26.24
N ASN A 196 -7.64 -12.28 25.82
CA ASN A 196 -7.28 -12.36 24.41
C ASN A 196 -7.84 -13.66 23.81
N LEU A 197 -8.89 -13.56 22.99
CA LEU A 197 -9.50 -14.72 22.33
C LEU A 197 -8.65 -15.25 21.18
N LEU A 198 -7.84 -14.40 20.56
CA LEU A 198 -6.92 -14.75 19.48
C LEU A 198 -5.55 -14.16 19.77
N ASP A 199 -4.50 -14.90 19.40
CA ASP A 199 -3.15 -14.39 19.41
C ASP A 199 -2.92 -13.46 18.21
N TYR A 200 -3.19 -12.18 18.42
CA TYR A 200 -3.00 -11.15 17.41
C TYR A 200 -1.54 -11.01 16.98
N LYS A 201 -0.56 -11.41 17.81
CA LYS A 201 0.86 -11.33 17.46
C LYS A 201 1.19 -12.34 16.38
N THR A 202 0.79 -13.60 16.58
CA THR A 202 0.97 -14.65 15.57
C THR A 202 0.28 -14.30 14.25
N ILE A 203 -0.91 -13.69 14.29
CA ILE A 203 -1.60 -13.20 13.08
C ILE A 203 -0.78 -12.09 12.41
N ASN A 204 -0.33 -11.10 13.18
CA ASN A 204 0.47 -10.00 12.65
C ASN A 204 1.78 -10.50 12.02
N ASP A 205 2.48 -11.42 12.68
CA ASP A 205 3.76 -11.97 12.21
C ASP A 205 3.57 -12.82 10.95
N ASN A 206 2.49 -13.60 10.85
CA ASN A 206 2.15 -14.37 9.65
C ASN A 206 1.81 -13.45 8.46
N ILE A 207 1.13 -12.32 8.71
CA ILE A 207 0.84 -11.36 7.64
C ILE A 207 2.11 -10.62 7.22
N LYS A 208 2.94 -10.18 8.18
CA LYS A 208 4.22 -9.52 7.91
C LYS A 208 5.18 -10.43 7.15
N SER A 209 5.23 -11.73 7.47
CA SER A 209 6.11 -12.68 6.81
C SER A 209 5.74 -12.92 5.34
N LYS A 210 4.47 -12.73 4.96
CA LYS A 210 4.01 -12.87 3.56
C LYS A 210 4.33 -11.66 2.68
N SER A 211 4.43 -10.45 3.24
CA SER A 211 4.77 -9.24 2.49
C SER A 211 6.28 -9.07 2.40
N VAL A 212 6.82 -9.07 1.19
CA VAL A 212 8.26 -8.85 0.94
C VAL A 212 8.70 -7.51 1.53
N GLU A 213 7.85 -6.50 1.42
CA GLU A 213 8.20 -5.15 1.82
C GLU A 213 8.34 -4.99 3.33
N LEU A 214 7.48 -5.68 4.08
CA LEU A 214 7.49 -5.66 5.54
C LEU A 214 8.52 -6.62 6.12
N SER A 215 8.62 -7.85 5.60
CA SER A 215 9.54 -8.87 6.11
C SER A 215 11.01 -8.47 5.93
N ASN A 216 11.35 -7.91 4.78
CA ASN A 216 12.73 -7.53 4.44
C ASN A 216 13.00 -6.02 4.58
N LYS A 217 12.06 -5.25 5.14
CA LYS A 217 12.18 -3.78 5.32
C LYS A 217 12.57 -3.04 4.03
N LEU A 218 11.99 -3.44 2.90
CA LEU A 218 12.26 -2.86 1.60
C LEU A 218 11.94 -1.36 1.60
N VAL A 219 12.92 -0.53 1.20
CA VAL A 219 12.72 0.91 1.01
C VAL A 219 13.01 1.28 -0.45
N VAL A 220 11.94 1.52 -1.21
CA VAL A 220 12.05 2.05 -2.57
C VAL A 220 12.48 3.52 -2.58
N PRO A 221 13.20 3.98 -3.64
CA PRO A 221 13.55 5.39 -3.81
C PRO A 221 12.32 6.31 -3.88
N ARG A 222 12.51 7.58 -3.49
CA ARG A 222 11.47 8.62 -3.55
C ARG A 222 11.73 9.60 -4.69
N THR A 223 10.75 9.83 -5.54
CA THR A 223 10.87 10.64 -6.76
C THR A 223 9.82 11.75 -6.82
N PHE A 224 10.14 12.84 -7.51
CA PHE A 224 9.17 13.90 -7.83
C PHE A 224 8.31 13.49 -9.02
N TYR A 225 8.94 12.93 -10.05
CA TYR A 225 8.27 12.31 -11.17
C TYR A 225 7.75 10.95 -10.78
N TYR A 226 6.48 10.73 -11.06
CA TYR A 226 5.85 9.44 -11.03
C TYR A 226 4.73 9.43 -12.06
N GLN A 227 4.52 8.27 -12.66
CA GLN A 227 3.38 8.04 -13.53
C GLN A 227 2.56 6.88 -12.97
N ARG A 228 1.24 6.97 -13.07
CA ARG A 228 0.35 5.83 -12.82
C ARG A 228 0.45 4.89 -14.01
N LEU A 229 1.28 3.87 -13.88
CA LEU A 229 1.67 3.00 -15.00
C LEU A 229 0.85 1.70 -15.04
N ILE A 230 0.32 1.29 -13.89
CA ILE A 230 -0.44 0.06 -13.74
C ILE A 230 -1.92 0.41 -13.63
N GLU A 231 -2.63 0.24 -14.75
CA GLU A 231 -4.09 0.39 -14.80
C GLU A 231 -4.79 -0.73 -14.02
N ARG A 232 -4.27 -1.97 -14.12
CA ARG A 232 -4.82 -3.17 -13.48
C ARG A 232 -3.74 -3.98 -12.76
N GLN A 233 -3.88 -4.11 -11.44
CA GLN A 233 -2.98 -4.93 -10.62
C GLN A 233 -3.02 -6.41 -11.00
N SER A 234 -4.18 -6.90 -11.45
CA SER A 234 -4.36 -8.28 -11.90
C SER A 234 -3.58 -8.64 -13.16
N ARG A 235 -2.84 -7.71 -13.77
CA ARG A 235 -1.99 -7.90 -14.96
C ARG A 235 -0.55 -7.47 -14.70
N THR A 236 -0.12 -7.54 -13.44
CA THR A 236 1.20 -7.08 -13.04
C THR A 236 1.93 -8.21 -12.34
N ILE A 237 3.15 -8.47 -12.79
CA ILE A 237 4.11 -9.31 -12.10
C ILE A 237 5.01 -8.38 -11.30
N ASN A 238 5.04 -8.55 -9.98
CA ASN A 238 5.90 -7.77 -9.11
C ASN A 238 7.19 -8.56 -8.84
N ILE A 239 8.33 -7.99 -9.19
CA ILE A 239 9.64 -8.57 -8.87
C ILE A 239 10.30 -7.67 -7.83
N TYR A 240 10.67 -8.25 -6.70
CA TYR A 240 11.32 -7.54 -5.62
C TYR A 240 12.80 -7.89 -5.57
N LEU A 241 13.65 -6.88 -5.39
CA LEU A 241 15.07 -7.07 -5.09
C LEU A 241 15.37 -6.41 -3.75
N VAL A 242 15.68 -7.22 -2.74
CA VAL A 242 15.92 -6.74 -1.38
C VAL A 242 17.31 -7.14 -0.92
N LEU A 243 17.98 -6.25 -0.20
CA LEU A 243 19.31 -6.51 0.35
C LEU A 243 19.18 -7.30 1.65
N GLU A 244 19.77 -8.49 1.72
CA GLU A 244 19.65 -9.41 2.86
C GLU A 244 20.34 -8.86 4.12
N ASP A 245 21.59 -8.41 3.96
CA ASP A 245 22.35 -7.80 5.02
C ASP A 245 23.33 -6.78 4.45
N SER A 246 23.56 -5.68 5.17
CA SER A 246 24.45 -4.60 4.73
C SER A 246 25.88 -5.09 4.49
N ALA A 247 26.25 -6.20 5.14
CA ALA A 247 27.56 -6.84 5.02
C ALA A 247 27.72 -7.72 3.77
N SER A 248 26.71 -8.52 3.38
CA SER A 248 26.84 -9.47 2.27
C SER A 248 26.74 -8.79 0.91
N ASN A 249 26.03 -7.66 0.84
CA ASN A 249 25.81 -6.86 -0.38
C ASN A 249 25.20 -7.65 -1.55
N LYS A 250 24.66 -8.84 -1.29
CA LYS A 250 23.99 -9.69 -2.27
C LYS A 250 22.47 -9.57 -2.05
N PRO A 251 21.70 -9.16 -3.07
CA PRO A 251 20.26 -9.09 -2.94
C PRO A 251 19.63 -10.47 -3.09
N ARG A 252 18.51 -10.66 -2.38
CA ARG A 252 17.54 -11.73 -2.64
C ARG A 252 16.46 -11.21 -3.58
N MET A 253 15.96 -12.09 -4.42
CA MET A 253 14.94 -11.77 -5.40
C MET A 253 13.67 -12.56 -5.09
N TYR A 254 12.54 -11.86 -5.05
CA TYR A 254 11.24 -12.45 -4.77
C TYR A 254 10.27 -12.17 -5.91
N TRP A 255 9.40 -13.14 -6.18
CA TRP A 255 8.41 -13.05 -7.24
C TRP A 255 7.00 -12.99 -6.64
N ASN A 256 6.31 -11.87 -6.83
CA ASN A 256 4.98 -11.54 -6.28
C ASN A 256 4.86 -11.51 -4.74
N ASP A 257 5.37 -12.50 -4.03
CA ASP A 257 5.29 -12.67 -2.58
C ASP A 257 6.63 -13.07 -1.95
N ALA A 258 6.68 -13.07 -0.61
CA ALA A 258 7.89 -13.41 0.15
C ALA A 258 8.20 -14.91 0.23
N GLN A 259 7.29 -15.77 -0.23
CA GLN A 259 7.48 -17.23 -0.19
C GLN A 259 8.19 -17.73 -1.45
N THR A 260 8.09 -16.96 -2.54
CA THR A 260 8.66 -17.29 -3.84
C THR A 260 10.00 -16.59 -4.02
N GLU A 261 11.03 -17.07 -3.32
CA GLU A 261 12.42 -16.64 -3.54
C GLU A 261 12.97 -17.32 -4.80
N VAL A 262 13.60 -16.54 -5.69
CA VAL A 262 14.01 -16.98 -7.02
C VAL A 262 15.45 -16.56 -7.28
N GLN A 263 16.26 -17.44 -7.86
CA GLN A 263 17.62 -17.08 -8.29
C GLN A 263 17.60 -16.42 -9.68
N PHE A 264 18.63 -15.64 -10.02
CA PHE A 264 18.74 -15.01 -11.35
C PHE A 264 18.66 -16.02 -12.51
N THR A 265 19.15 -17.24 -12.31
CA THR A 265 19.11 -18.33 -13.30
C THR A 265 17.71 -18.89 -13.53
N GLU A 266 16.80 -18.68 -12.59
CA GLU A 266 15.44 -19.26 -12.58
C GLU A 266 14.38 -18.28 -13.10
N VAL A 267 14.76 -17.03 -13.42
CA VAL A 267 13.85 -15.96 -13.88
C VAL A 267 12.98 -16.42 -15.05
N LYS A 268 13.56 -17.14 -16.01
CA LYS A 268 12.82 -17.67 -17.17
C LYS A 268 11.74 -18.68 -16.76
N GLN A 269 12.11 -19.62 -15.89
CA GLN A 269 11.18 -20.66 -15.43
C GLN A 269 10.04 -20.03 -14.64
N GLN A 270 10.36 -19.14 -13.69
CA GLN A 270 9.34 -18.48 -12.88
C GLN A 270 8.42 -17.60 -13.73
N TYR A 271 8.97 -16.85 -14.69
CA TYR A 271 8.16 -16.04 -15.60
C TYR A 271 7.16 -16.90 -16.39
N ASN A 272 7.57 -18.08 -16.87
CA ASN A 272 6.69 -18.97 -17.62
C ASN A 272 5.57 -19.55 -16.74
N ILE A 273 5.87 -19.93 -15.49
CA ILE A 273 4.84 -20.40 -14.53
C ILE A 273 3.81 -19.29 -14.29
N GLU A 274 4.29 -18.05 -14.13
CA GLU A 274 3.43 -16.93 -13.78
C GLU A 274 2.62 -16.44 -14.97
N ILE A 275 3.18 -16.43 -16.19
CA ILE A 275 2.44 -16.04 -17.39
C ILE A 275 1.30 -17.01 -17.71
N GLU A 276 1.43 -18.29 -17.33
CA GLU A 276 0.40 -19.32 -17.48
C GLU A 276 -0.83 -19.04 -16.62
N ASN A 277 -0.67 -18.37 -15.47
CA ASN A 277 -1.77 -17.96 -14.60
C ASN A 277 -2.66 -16.87 -15.22
N PHE A 278 -2.18 -16.17 -16.26
CA PHE A 278 -2.98 -15.16 -16.96
C PHE A 278 -3.71 -15.75 -18.16
N HIS A 279 -4.93 -15.27 -18.38
CA HIS A 279 -5.71 -15.59 -19.57
C HIS A 279 -4.95 -15.17 -20.84
N GLU A 280 -5.06 -15.95 -21.92
CA GLU A 280 -4.28 -15.79 -23.15
C GLU A 280 -4.33 -14.36 -23.72
N THR A 281 -5.51 -13.74 -23.72
CA THR A 281 -5.72 -12.36 -24.18
C THR A 281 -5.07 -11.30 -23.29
N GLU A 282 -4.76 -11.62 -22.04
CA GLU A 282 -4.13 -10.72 -21.09
C GLU A 282 -2.61 -10.81 -21.09
N ARG A 283 -2.03 -11.94 -21.52
CA ARG A 283 -0.58 -12.22 -21.52
C ARG A 283 0.23 -11.13 -22.21
N ALA A 284 -0.24 -10.63 -23.36
CA ALA A 284 0.43 -9.56 -24.11
C ALA A 284 0.42 -8.19 -23.37
N SER A 285 -0.44 -8.03 -22.38
CA SER A 285 -0.60 -6.80 -21.60
C SER A 285 -0.05 -6.91 -20.17
N VAL A 286 0.67 -7.99 -19.86
CA VAL A 286 1.29 -8.18 -18.55
C VAL A 286 2.44 -7.19 -18.38
N ASN A 287 2.41 -6.48 -17.26
CA ASN A 287 3.37 -5.46 -16.88
C ASN A 287 4.35 -6.03 -15.84
N ILE A 288 5.65 -5.77 -16.02
CA ILE A 288 6.66 -6.12 -15.01
C ILE A 288 6.96 -4.90 -14.15
N ASN A 289 6.71 -5.02 -12.85
CA ASN A 289 6.94 -3.97 -11.87
C ASN A 289 8.06 -4.36 -10.92
N LEU A 290 9.12 -3.55 -10.88
CA LEU A 290 10.33 -3.79 -10.13
C LEU A 290 10.31 -2.97 -8.83
N HIS A 291 10.28 -3.66 -7.70
CA HIS A 291 10.37 -3.08 -6.36
C HIS A 291 11.76 -3.34 -5.79
N ILE A 292 12.67 -2.40 -6.04
CA ILE A 292 14.10 -2.59 -5.75
C ILE A 292 14.48 -1.71 -4.56
N ASP A 293 15.20 -2.27 -3.59
CA ASP A 293 15.69 -1.51 -2.46
C ASP A 293 16.67 -0.43 -2.94
N LYS A 294 16.55 0.77 -2.38
CA LYS A 294 17.37 1.93 -2.74
C LYS A 294 18.88 1.64 -2.67
N ASN A 295 19.31 0.73 -1.81
CA ASN A 295 20.72 0.41 -1.58
C ASN A 295 21.25 -0.71 -2.49
N VAL A 296 20.42 -1.33 -3.33
CA VAL A 296 20.87 -2.38 -4.25
C VAL A 296 21.79 -1.79 -5.31
N LYS A 297 22.88 -2.49 -5.61
CA LYS A 297 23.81 -2.10 -6.68
C LYS A 297 23.23 -2.35 -8.07
N MET A 298 23.51 -1.45 -9.00
CA MET A 298 23.07 -1.53 -10.38
C MET A 298 23.60 -2.76 -11.13
N LYS A 299 24.66 -3.42 -10.66
CA LYS A 299 25.08 -4.74 -11.17
C LYS A 299 23.91 -5.74 -11.20
N TYR A 300 23.21 -5.89 -10.08
CA TYR A 300 22.14 -6.86 -9.94
C TYR A 300 20.90 -6.45 -10.73
N VAL A 301 20.60 -5.15 -10.74
CA VAL A 301 19.50 -4.59 -11.55
C VAL A 301 19.78 -4.80 -13.05
N GLY A 302 21.01 -4.57 -13.49
CA GLY A 302 21.46 -4.78 -14.86
C GLY A 302 21.33 -6.25 -15.29
N ASN A 303 21.76 -7.18 -14.44
CA ASN A 303 21.59 -8.62 -14.68
C ASN A 303 20.11 -9.00 -14.80
N LEU A 304 19.25 -8.50 -13.92
CA LEU A 304 17.80 -8.74 -14.01
C LEU A 304 17.23 -8.20 -15.33
N LYS A 305 17.58 -6.97 -15.71
CA LYS A 305 17.14 -6.37 -16.98
C LYS A 305 17.55 -7.22 -18.19
N GLU A 306 18.77 -7.75 -18.17
CA GLU A 306 19.26 -8.61 -19.25
C GLU A 306 18.43 -9.89 -19.37
N GLU A 307 18.16 -10.57 -18.25
CA GLU A 307 17.33 -11.77 -18.24
C GLU A 307 15.89 -11.47 -18.70
N LEU A 308 15.27 -10.39 -18.21
CA LEU A 308 13.94 -9.97 -18.67
C LEU A 308 13.92 -9.66 -20.17
N ARG A 309 14.97 -9.01 -20.68
CA ARG A 309 15.12 -8.71 -22.10
C ARG A 309 15.24 -9.99 -22.94
N ARG A 310 15.96 -11.01 -22.47
CA ARG A 310 16.07 -12.32 -23.12
C ARG A 310 14.73 -13.04 -23.21
N LEU A 311 13.79 -12.75 -22.30
CA LEU A 311 12.40 -13.22 -22.36
C LEU A 311 11.53 -12.44 -23.35
N GLY A 312 12.07 -11.44 -24.04
CA GLY A 312 11.32 -10.59 -24.97
C GLY A 312 10.50 -9.50 -24.29
N ILE A 313 10.71 -9.26 -22.99
CA ILE A 313 10.05 -8.18 -22.26
C ILE A 313 10.64 -6.86 -22.71
N ARG A 314 9.80 -5.96 -23.22
CA ARG A 314 10.20 -4.65 -23.76
C ARG A 314 9.97 -3.49 -22.80
N LYS A 315 9.13 -3.68 -21.79
CA LYS A 315 8.71 -2.61 -20.89
C LYS A 315 8.73 -3.10 -19.45
N ILE A 316 9.39 -2.33 -18.60
CA ILE A 316 9.43 -2.56 -17.16
C ILE A 316 9.08 -1.25 -16.44
N PHE A 317 8.70 -1.37 -15.18
CA PHE A 317 8.38 -0.24 -14.33
C PHE A 317 9.25 -0.28 -13.08
N TYR A 318 9.88 0.84 -12.76
CA TYR A 318 10.55 1.02 -11.48
C TYR A 318 9.56 1.59 -10.48
N SER A 319 9.15 0.78 -9.51
CA SER A 319 8.28 1.23 -8.41
C SER A 319 8.99 2.30 -7.59
N THR A 320 8.33 3.45 -7.39
CA THR A 320 8.88 4.55 -6.60
C THR A 320 7.84 5.09 -5.62
N ALA A 321 8.33 5.59 -4.49
CA ALA A 321 7.52 6.35 -3.56
C ALA A 321 7.50 7.84 -3.95
N VAL A 322 6.48 8.56 -3.51
CA VAL A 322 6.36 9.99 -3.83
C VAL A 322 7.21 10.82 -2.88
N LYS A 323 8.08 11.67 -3.44
CA LYS A 323 8.89 12.61 -2.67
C LYS A 323 7.99 13.68 -2.04
N ASN A 324 8.31 14.09 -0.80
CA ASN A 324 7.51 15.00 0.03
C ASN A 324 6.11 14.50 0.42
N SER A 325 5.75 13.26 0.13
CA SER A 325 4.52 12.67 0.65
C SER A 325 4.60 12.45 2.16
N LYS A 326 3.47 12.65 2.85
CA LYS A 326 3.28 12.25 4.26
C LYS A 326 3.29 10.73 4.46
N TYR A 327 3.00 9.96 3.40
CA TYR A 327 2.89 8.51 3.45
C TYR A 327 4.27 7.81 3.40
N PRO A 328 4.41 6.63 4.03
CA PRO A 328 5.62 5.82 3.93
C PRO A 328 5.79 5.24 2.52
N SER A 329 7.01 4.78 2.19
CA SER A 329 7.31 4.24 0.85
C SER A 329 6.51 2.98 0.50
N GLN A 330 6.01 2.27 1.51
CA GLN A 330 5.23 1.03 1.39
C GLN A 330 3.73 1.29 1.19
N TYR A 331 3.30 2.55 1.09
CA TYR A 331 1.90 2.91 0.90
C TYR A 331 1.33 2.21 -0.35
N PRO A 332 0.18 1.49 -0.27
CA PRO A 332 -0.28 0.61 -1.34
C PRO A 332 -0.49 1.31 -2.68
N TYR A 333 -0.88 2.58 -2.65
CA TYR A 333 -1.07 3.37 -3.86
C TYR A 333 0.24 3.58 -4.63
N PHE A 334 1.37 3.70 -3.91
CA PHE A 334 2.68 3.89 -4.53
C PHE A 334 3.13 2.67 -5.33
N LYS A 335 2.63 1.47 -5.04
CA LYS A 335 2.92 0.27 -5.85
C LYS A 335 2.47 0.39 -7.30
N ARG A 336 1.54 1.31 -7.60
CA ARG A 336 1.03 1.59 -8.95
C ARG A 336 1.74 2.77 -9.64
N LEU A 337 2.63 3.43 -8.89
CA LEU A 337 3.41 4.57 -9.34
C LEU A 337 4.83 4.12 -9.64
N GLY A 338 5.44 4.75 -10.64
CA GLY A 338 6.83 4.47 -10.95
C GLY A 338 7.38 5.28 -12.10
N ILE A 339 8.58 4.89 -12.52
CA ILE A 339 9.25 5.38 -13.72
C ILE A 339 9.25 4.25 -14.76
N PRO A 340 8.69 4.47 -15.97
CA PRO A 340 8.74 3.47 -17.02
C PRO A 340 10.15 3.38 -17.60
N ASP A 341 10.58 2.18 -17.95
CA ASP A 341 11.80 1.96 -18.72
C ASP A 341 11.53 1.00 -19.88
N LEU A 342 12.15 1.32 -21.02
CA LEU A 342 12.02 0.56 -22.25
C LEU A 342 13.28 -0.27 -22.45
N LEU A 343 13.12 -1.58 -22.34
CA LEU A 343 14.17 -2.53 -22.63
C LEU A 343 14.30 -2.66 -24.15
N TYR A 344 15.50 -2.34 -24.66
CA TYR A 344 15.83 -2.59 -26.05
C TYR A 344 15.72 -4.09 -26.35
N PRO A 345 15.24 -4.55 -27.51
CA PRO A 345 15.10 -5.98 -27.76
C PRO A 345 16.42 -6.75 -27.70
N TYR A 346 16.36 -8.01 -27.29
CA TYR A 346 17.50 -8.93 -27.34
C TYR A 346 17.54 -9.68 -28.67
N TYR A 347 18.72 -9.74 -29.29
CA TYR A 347 18.94 -10.40 -30.57
C TYR A 347 20.07 -11.44 -30.44
N PRO A 348 19.76 -12.75 -30.35
CA PRO A 348 20.77 -13.80 -30.23
C PRO A 348 21.80 -13.79 -31.37
N LYS A 349 21.34 -13.46 -32.59
CA LYS A 349 22.21 -13.34 -33.77
C LYS A 349 23.27 -12.23 -33.61
N PHE A 350 22.93 -11.15 -32.90
CA PHE A 350 23.86 -10.06 -32.65
C PHE A 350 24.95 -10.48 -31.68
N GLU A 351 24.63 -11.27 -30.66
CA GLU A 351 25.63 -11.83 -29.75
C GLU A 351 26.61 -12.76 -30.50
N ASN A 352 26.10 -13.68 -31.31
CA ASN A 352 26.94 -14.57 -32.14
C ASN A 352 27.88 -13.79 -33.08
N PHE A 353 27.39 -12.70 -33.66
CA PHE A 353 28.21 -11.78 -34.46
C PHE A 353 29.33 -11.17 -33.62
N LEU A 354 29.03 -10.69 -32.42
CA LEU A 354 30.04 -10.09 -31.53
C LEU A 354 31.08 -11.10 -31.05
N ASP A 355 30.69 -12.36 -30.82
CA ASP A 355 31.64 -13.42 -30.46
C ASP A 355 32.59 -13.74 -31.61
N SER A 356 32.07 -13.78 -32.83
CA SER A 356 32.88 -13.96 -34.04
C SER A 356 33.81 -12.75 -34.28
N ALA A 357 33.29 -11.53 -34.11
CA ALA A 357 34.03 -10.30 -34.31
C ALA A 357 35.22 -10.17 -33.33
N LYS A 358 35.08 -10.63 -32.08
CA LYS A 358 36.15 -10.58 -31.07
C LYS A 358 37.44 -11.30 -31.48
N ASN A 359 37.33 -12.34 -32.31
CA ASN A 359 38.47 -13.17 -32.72
C ASN A 359 39.14 -12.69 -34.02
N ILE A 360 38.67 -11.58 -34.61
CA ILE A 360 39.22 -11.03 -35.84
C ILE A 360 40.50 -10.24 -35.53
N ASP A 361 41.54 -10.47 -36.35
CA ASP A 361 42.74 -9.64 -36.37
C ASP A 361 42.44 -8.28 -37.02
N TYR A 362 42.26 -7.26 -36.17
CA TYR A 362 41.95 -5.90 -36.61
C TYR A 362 43.14 -5.11 -37.16
N SER A 363 44.36 -5.66 -37.13
CA SER A 363 45.49 -5.07 -37.87
C SER A 363 45.28 -5.18 -39.38
N LYS A 364 44.55 -6.22 -39.82
CA LYS A 364 44.26 -6.51 -41.24
C LYS A 364 42.83 -6.17 -41.65
N HIS A 365 41.90 -6.15 -40.70
CA HIS A 365 40.47 -5.99 -40.99
C HIS A 365 39.86 -4.82 -40.21
N SER A 366 38.88 -4.14 -40.81
CA SER A 366 38.03 -3.18 -40.10
C SER A 366 36.60 -3.66 -39.97
N ILE A 367 35.98 -3.31 -38.85
CA ILE A 367 34.55 -3.50 -38.65
C ILE A 367 33.80 -2.41 -39.42
N PHE A 368 33.04 -2.83 -40.44
CA PHE A 368 32.01 -1.99 -41.05
C PHE A 368 30.66 -2.37 -40.45
N LEU A 369 29.90 -1.36 -40.01
CA LEU A 369 28.60 -1.55 -39.38
C LEU A 369 27.51 -1.02 -40.31
N PRO A 370 26.71 -1.90 -40.95
CA PRO A 370 25.57 -1.46 -41.74
C PRO A 370 24.49 -0.86 -40.84
N GLU A 371 23.50 -0.21 -41.42
CA GLU A 371 22.29 0.13 -40.66
C GLU A 371 21.59 -1.16 -40.22
N SER A 372 21.24 -1.25 -38.93
CA SER A 372 20.65 -2.46 -38.36
C SER A 372 19.82 -2.13 -37.13
N GLU A 373 18.71 -2.83 -36.98
CA GLU A 373 17.89 -2.80 -35.76
C GLU A 373 18.54 -3.54 -34.57
N TYR A 374 19.71 -4.15 -34.74
CA TYR A 374 20.38 -4.87 -33.65
C TYR A 374 21.11 -3.95 -32.66
N TYR A 375 21.38 -2.70 -33.03
CA TYR A 375 22.09 -1.73 -32.20
C TYR A 375 21.72 -0.29 -32.58
N ARG A 376 21.80 0.63 -31.61
CA ARG A 376 21.37 2.04 -31.79
C ARG A 376 22.48 3.02 -32.11
N LEU A 377 23.65 2.56 -32.56
CA LEU A 377 24.81 3.42 -32.82
C LEU A 377 24.54 4.54 -33.83
N ASN A 378 23.70 4.31 -34.84
CA ASN A 378 23.40 5.32 -35.86
C ASN A 378 22.45 6.40 -35.34
N GLU A 379 21.42 6.01 -34.57
CA GLU A 379 20.54 6.94 -33.86
C GLU A 379 21.36 7.89 -32.95
N VAL A 380 22.32 7.33 -32.21
CA VAL A 380 23.21 8.11 -31.35
C VAL A 380 24.12 9.06 -32.14
N LYS A 381 24.57 8.68 -33.34
CA LYS A 381 25.40 9.55 -34.19
C LYS A 381 24.63 10.71 -34.79
N GLN A 382 23.37 10.49 -35.16
CA GLN A 382 22.50 11.48 -35.80
C GLN A 382 21.90 12.48 -34.80
N SER A 383 21.84 12.12 -33.52
CA SER A 383 21.26 12.95 -32.47
C SER A 383 22.27 13.86 -31.79
N ASN A 384 21.85 15.06 -31.39
CA ASN A 384 22.60 15.83 -30.39
C ASN A 384 22.53 15.07 -29.07
N ARG A 385 23.67 14.83 -28.43
CA ARG A 385 23.72 13.92 -27.28
C ARG A 385 24.51 14.47 -26.12
N ILE A 386 24.12 14.03 -24.93
CA ILE A 386 24.90 14.16 -23.71
C ILE A 386 25.13 12.76 -23.14
N GLN A 387 26.32 12.50 -22.62
CA GLN A 387 26.61 11.28 -21.88
C GLN A 387 26.62 11.59 -20.39
N ILE A 388 25.81 10.85 -19.64
CA ILE A 388 25.74 10.92 -18.18
C ILE A 388 26.21 9.58 -17.63
N ASP A 389 27.34 9.60 -16.94
CA ASP A 389 27.90 8.42 -16.29
C ASP A 389 27.73 8.55 -14.77
N LEU A 390 26.98 7.60 -14.19
CA LEU A 390 26.81 7.49 -12.75
C LEU A 390 27.87 6.58 -12.15
N THR A 391 28.50 7.09 -11.11
CA THR A 391 29.42 6.34 -10.23
C THR A 391 28.86 6.32 -8.81
N TYR A 392 29.48 5.56 -7.91
CA TYR A 392 29.02 5.42 -6.52
C TYR A 392 28.85 6.77 -5.78
N SER A 393 29.65 7.79 -6.10
CA SER A 393 29.67 9.06 -5.38
C SER A 393 29.54 10.31 -6.25
N SER A 394 29.53 10.16 -7.58
CA SER A 394 29.60 11.30 -8.48
C SER A 394 28.84 11.08 -9.79
N ILE A 395 28.36 12.18 -10.37
CA ILE A 395 27.81 12.23 -11.71
C ILE A 395 28.89 12.83 -12.59
N ARG A 396 29.19 12.16 -13.70
CA ARG A 396 29.99 12.72 -14.78
C ARG A 396 29.11 13.03 -15.96
N VAL A 397 29.27 14.22 -16.52
CA VAL A 397 28.63 14.62 -17.77
C VAL A 397 29.71 14.89 -18.80
N ASN A 398 29.68 14.14 -19.91
CA ASN A 398 30.73 14.17 -20.94
C ASN A 398 32.15 14.03 -20.35
N ASN A 399 32.32 13.13 -19.38
CA ASN A 399 33.55 12.87 -18.59
C ASN A 399 33.90 13.90 -17.51
N GLU A 400 33.20 15.03 -17.39
CA GLU A 400 33.43 16.02 -16.34
C GLU A 400 32.57 15.75 -15.12
N THR A 401 33.18 15.70 -13.93
CA THR A 401 32.44 15.55 -12.68
C THR A 401 31.70 16.83 -12.35
N ILE A 402 30.38 16.75 -12.23
CA ILE A 402 29.54 17.91 -11.93
C ILE A 402 28.63 17.65 -10.72
N ASN A 403 28.20 18.72 -10.06
CA ASN A 403 27.21 18.63 -9.00
C ASN A 403 25.79 18.48 -9.57
N TRP A 404 24.85 18.03 -8.75
CA TRP A 404 23.46 17.79 -9.15
C TRP A 404 22.75 19.04 -9.70
N ASN A 405 22.99 20.22 -9.13
CA ASN A 405 22.34 21.45 -9.58
C ASN A 405 22.84 21.86 -10.98
N LYS A 406 24.16 21.84 -11.22
CA LYS A 406 24.70 22.10 -12.56
C LYS A 406 24.24 21.05 -13.57
N ALA A 407 24.10 19.78 -13.15
CA ALA A 407 23.56 18.73 -14.02
C ALA A 407 22.12 19.04 -14.45
N LYS A 408 21.26 19.46 -13.50
CA LYS A 408 19.90 19.90 -13.79
C LYS A 408 19.87 21.04 -14.80
N ASP A 409 20.62 22.10 -14.53
CA ASP A 409 20.62 23.30 -15.38
C ASP A 409 21.14 23.00 -16.78
N LEU A 410 22.20 22.20 -16.88
CA LEU A 410 22.79 21.77 -18.15
C LEU A 410 21.82 20.90 -18.95
N ILE A 411 21.20 19.89 -18.33
CA ILE A 411 20.23 19.02 -19.01
C ILE A 411 19.03 19.84 -19.50
N LYS A 412 18.48 20.74 -18.66
CA LYS A 412 17.38 21.62 -19.05
C LYS A 412 17.77 22.52 -20.23
N ALA A 413 18.94 23.16 -20.17
CA ALA A 413 19.44 24.03 -21.23
C ALA A 413 19.61 23.29 -22.57
N LEU A 414 20.20 22.10 -22.56
CA LEU A 414 20.40 21.30 -23.77
C LEU A 414 19.08 20.76 -24.33
N ARG A 415 18.16 20.31 -23.46
CA ARG A 415 16.80 19.91 -23.86
C ARG A 415 16.04 21.05 -24.54
N MET A 416 16.09 22.26 -23.99
CA MET A 416 15.47 23.44 -24.61
C MET A 416 16.12 23.80 -25.96
N ARG A 417 17.44 23.67 -26.08
CA ARG A 417 18.18 24.03 -27.30
C ARG A 417 17.92 23.06 -28.45
N TYR A 418 17.92 21.75 -28.18
CA TYR A 418 17.89 20.72 -29.21
C TYR A 418 16.53 20.03 -29.37
N ASN A 419 15.58 20.27 -28.46
CA ASN A 419 14.20 19.78 -28.48
C ASN A 419 14.13 18.26 -28.78
N SER A 420 13.48 17.89 -29.90
CA SER A 420 13.24 16.50 -30.31
C SER A 420 14.49 15.76 -30.77
N ASN A 421 15.53 16.49 -31.19
CA ASN A 421 16.79 15.92 -31.64
C ASN A 421 17.84 15.85 -30.50
N PHE A 422 17.37 15.71 -29.25
CA PHE A 422 18.23 15.56 -28.09
C PHE A 422 18.13 14.16 -27.49
N LEU A 423 19.28 13.54 -27.27
CA LEU A 423 19.43 12.20 -26.73
C LEU A 423 20.29 12.21 -25.45
N ILE A 424 19.84 11.49 -24.43
CA ILE A 424 20.63 11.28 -23.22
C ILE A 424 21.14 9.84 -23.22
N ILE A 425 22.47 9.66 -23.22
CA ILE A 425 23.10 8.36 -22.97
C ILE A 425 23.31 8.26 -21.47
N LEU A 426 22.56 7.38 -20.81
CA LEU A 426 22.68 7.14 -19.39
C LEU A 426 23.46 5.85 -19.14
N ASN A 427 24.61 5.96 -18.50
CA ASN A 427 25.40 4.84 -18.05
C ASN A 427 25.45 4.79 -16.53
N SER A 428 25.42 3.59 -15.98
CA SER A 428 25.68 3.35 -14.57
C SER A 428 26.79 2.31 -14.42
N THR A 429 27.76 2.59 -13.57
CA THR A 429 28.73 1.58 -13.15
C THR A 429 28.07 0.49 -12.31
N GLU A 430 28.63 -0.72 -12.29
CA GLU A 430 28.14 -1.85 -11.48
C GLU A 430 27.99 -1.50 -9.99
N GLN A 431 28.83 -0.60 -9.48
CA GLN A 431 28.84 -0.19 -8.07
C GLN A 431 27.84 0.94 -7.75
N THR A 432 27.20 1.53 -8.76
CA THR A 432 26.21 2.60 -8.56
C THR A 432 25.03 2.07 -7.76
N LEU A 433 24.55 2.83 -6.78
CA LEU A 433 23.35 2.48 -6.04
C LEU A 433 22.11 2.74 -6.89
N TYR A 434 21.11 1.87 -6.78
CA TYR A 434 19.83 1.99 -7.47
C TYR A 434 19.14 3.32 -7.14
N ASN A 435 19.25 3.81 -5.90
CA ASN A 435 18.76 5.14 -5.51
C ASN A 435 19.29 6.27 -6.40
N ASP A 436 20.59 6.28 -6.70
CA ASP A 436 21.21 7.38 -7.45
C ASP A 436 20.88 7.28 -8.95
N TYR A 437 20.74 6.05 -9.45
CA TYR A 437 20.18 5.80 -10.77
C TYR A 437 18.72 6.29 -10.90
N ILE A 438 17.87 6.01 -9.91
CA ILE A 438 16.49 6.51 -9.93
C ILE A 438 16.43 8.03 -9.75
N LYS A 439 17.31 8.64 -8.96
CA LYS A 439 17.39 10.11 -8.84
C LYS A 439 17.71 10.81 -10.16
N ILE A 440 18.61 10.26 -10.97
CA ILE A 440 18.93 10.88 -12.26
C ILE A 440 17.79 10.69 -13.27
N LEU A 441 17.12 9.53 -13.26
CA LEU A 441 15.91 9.34 -14.06
C LEU A 441 14.82 10.33 -13.62
N ASP A 442 14.54 10.41 -12.32
CA ASP A 442 13.61 11.39 -11.75
C ASP A 442 13.93 12.82 -12.20
N LEU A 443 15.20 13.21 -12.18
CA LEU A 443 15.65 14.52 -12.66
C LEU A 443 15.32 14.73 -14.15
N ILE A 444 15.70 13.78 -15.01
CA ILE A 444 15.47 13.88 -16.46
C ILE A 444 13.97 13.95 -16.76
N PHE A 445 13.19 13.02 -16.20
CA PHE A 445 11.75 12.96 -16.41
C PHE A 445 11.02 14.20 -15.86
N SER A 446 11.47 14.75 -14.71
CA SER A 446 10.91 15.98 -14.15
C SER A 446 11.19 17.20 -15.06
N ILE A 447 12.40 17.31 -15.62
CA ILE A 447 12.74 18.38 -16.59
C ILE A 447 11.87 18.25 -17.83
N ASP A 448 11.74 17.04 -18.38
CA ASP A 448 10.94 16.80 -19.58
C ASP A 448 9.45 17.13 -19.32
N LEU A 449 8.92 16.82 -18.12
CA LEU A 449 7.56 17.21 -17.71
C LEU A 449 7.40 18.73 -17.56
N GLU A 450 8.38 19.40 -16.95
CA GLU A 450 8.41 20.86 -16.79
C GLU A 450 8.38 21.56 -18.16
N LEU A 451 9.24 21.15 -19.09
CA LEU A 451 9.31 21.72 -20.44
C LEU A 451 8.05 21.46 -21.27
N LYS A 452 7.46 20.26 -21.14
CA LYS A 452 6.15 19.97 -21.76
C LYS A 452 5.05 20.85 -21.20
N ASN A 453 5.03 21.07 -19.88
CA ASN A 453 4.06 21.96 -19.25
C ASN A 453 4.24 23.41 -19.70
N GLU A 454 5.48 23.92 -19.71
CA GLU A 454 5.80 25.26 -20.23
C GLU A 454 5.31 25.41 -21.69
N PHE A 455 5.60 24.42 -22.54
CA PHE A 455 5.14 24.41 -23.94
C PHE A 455 3.61 24.41 -24.06
N MET A 456 2.93 23.58 -23.27
CA MET A 456 1.46 23.49 -23.32
C MET A 456 0.78 24.77 -22.85
N MET A 457 1.26 25.36 -21.75
CA MET A 457 0.75 26.64 -21.26
C MET A 457 0.95 27.75 -22.30
N LEU A 458 2.13 27.81 -22.92
CA LEU A 458 2.44 28.85 -23.90
C LEU A 458 1.65 28.74 -25.22
N ASN A 459 1.37 27.53 -25.69
CA ASN A 459 0.79 27.31 -27.02
C ASN A 459 -0.72 26.97 -26.99
N PHE A 460 -1.23 26.51 -25.86
CA PHE A 460 -2.60 26.00 -25.75
C PHE A 460 -3.34 26.47 -24.49
N ASP A 461 -2.71 27.25 -23.60
CA ASP A 461 -3.27 27.74 -22.33
C ASP A 461 -3.87 26.63 -21.43
N ILE A 462 -3.26 25.44 -21.49
CA ILE A 462 -3.64 24.28 -20.68
C ILE A 462 -2.39 23.65 -20.04
N PRO A 463 -2.46 23.19 -18.78
CA PRO A 463 -1.34 22.53 -18.15
C PRO A 463 -1.11 21.14 -18.74
N TYR A 464 0.16 20.71 -18.86
CA TYR A 464 0.48 19.32 -19.19
C TYR A 464 0.20 18.46 -17.96
N ARG A 465 -0.94 17.79 -17.92
CA ARG A 465 -1.25 16.80 -16.86
C ARG A 465 -0.66 15.46 -17.26
N ASN A 466 0.09 14.83 -16.36
CA ASN A 466 0.55 13.47 -16.57
C ASN A 466 -0.70 12.57 -16.71
N LYS A 467 -0.91 12.00 -17.90
CA LYS A 467 -2.19 11.40 -18.34
C LYS A 467 -2.63 10.27 -17.40
N GLU A 468 -3.55 10.54 -16.47
CA GLU A 468 -4.08 9.50 -15.56
C GLU A 468 -5.28 8.73 -16.15
N SER A 469 -5.98 9.28 -17.15
CA SER A 469 -7.20 8.69 -17.72
C SER A 469 -7.10 8.41 -19.21
N ARG A 470 -7.57 7.22 -19.63
CA ARG A 470 -7.75 6.82 -21.03
C ARG A 470 -8.73 7.70 -21.79
N TRP A 471 -9.67 8.32 -21.09
CA TRP A 471 -10.80 9.04 -21.67
C TRP A 471 -10.43 10.46 -22.13
N ASP A 472 -9.39 11.06 -21.54
CA ASP A 472 -8.88 12.38 -21.95
C ASP A 472 -8.16 12.34 -23.33
N ARG A 473 -8.04 11.15 -23.93
CA ARG A 473 -7.27 10.91 -25.16
C ARG A 473 -7.93 11.38 -26.45
N TYR A 474 -9.23 11.66 -26.50
CA TYR A 474 -9.88 11.86 -27.81
C TYR A 474 -9.85 13.31 -28.31
N GLU A 475 -9.95 14.30 -27.41
CA GLU A 475 -9.98 15.73 -27.81
C GLU A 475 -8.67 16.48 -27.53
N MET A 476 -7.94 16.10 -26.47
CA MET A 476 -6.67 16.77 -26.12
C MET A 476 -5.45 16.21 -26.88
N ASP A 477 -5.64 15.19 -27.72
CA ASP A 477 -4.52 14.38 -28.22
C ASP A 477 -3.52 15.15 -29.09
N SER A 478 -3.95 16.16 -29.85
CA SER A 478 -3.05 16.89 -30.75
C SER A 478 -2.04 17.75 -29.99
N ALA A 479 -2.49 18.52 -28.99
CA ALA A 479 -1.65 19.38 -28.17
C ALA A 479 -0.64 18.56 -27.35
N TYR A 480 -1.11 17.50 -26.67
CA TYR A 480 -0.22 16.61 -25.93
C TYR A 480 0.76 15.87 -26.85
N ARG A 481 0.32 15.41 -28.04
CA ARG A 481 1.23 14.81 -29.03
C ARG A 481 2.28 15.81 -29.52
N ALA A 482 1.91 17.07 -29.74
CA ALA A 482 2.86 18.12 -30.10
C ALA A 482 3.91 18.34 -29.00
N ALA A 483 3.49 18.36 -27.73
CA ALA A 483 4.40 18.46 -26.59
C ALA A 483 5.32 17.23 -26.47
N ASP A 484 4.77 16.02 -26.61
CA ASP A 484 5.51 14.77 -26.57
C ASP A 484 6.49 14.62 -27.75
N GLN A 485 6.13 15.11 -28.94
CA GLN A 485 7.00 15.16 -30.11
C GLN A 485 8.11 16.20 -29.96
N LYS A 486 7.82 17.36 -29.35
CA LYS A 486 8.81 18.42 -29.14
C LYS A 486 9.84 18.05 -28.07
N TYR A 487 9.39 17.39 -26.99
CA TYR A 487 10.25 16.97 -25.88
C TYR A 487 10.09 15.47 -25.59
N PRO A 488 10.53 14.58 -26.49
CA PRO A 488 10.37 13.15 -26.31
C PRO A 488 11.31 12.61 -25.23
N PHE A 489 10.88 11.54 -24.54
CA PHE A 489 11.69 10.84 -23.55
C PHE A 489 12.74 9.96 -24.26
N HIS A 490 13.80 10.59 -24.78
CA HIS A 490 14.89 9.90 -25.45
C HIS A 490 16.07 9.67 -24.49
N ILE A 491 16.03 8.54 -23.79
CA ILE A 491 17.10 8.04 -22.92
C ILE A 491 17.57 6.70 -23.45
N ILE A 492 18.86 6.57 -23.77
CA ILE A 492 19.47 5.31 -24.17
C ILE A 492 20.39 4.82 -23.06
N GLN A 493 20.21 3.56 -22.70
CA GLN A 493 21.17 2.79 -21.90
C GLN A 493 21.75 1.72 -22.80
N TRP A 494 23.08 1.70 -22.91
CA TRP A 494 23.75 0.69 -23.72
C TRP A 494 23.53 -0.71 -23.15
N THR A 495 23.08 -1.63 -23.99
CA THR A 495 23.05 -3.05 -23.63
C THR A 495 24.47 -3.61 -23.52
N ASN A 496 24.62 -4.81 -22.95
CA ASN A 496 25.93 -5.46 -22.86
C ASN A 496 26.53 -5.73 -24.25
N GLU A 497 25.69 -6.08 -25.23
CA GLU A 497 26.10 -6.25 -26.63
C GLU A 497 26.55 -4.93 -27.26
N GLU A 498 25.81 -3.84 -27.05
CA GLU A 498 26.18 -2.53 -27.58
C GLU A 498 27.49 -2.01 -26.95
N LYS A 499 27.70 -2.23 -25.65
CA LYS A 499 28.97 -1.90 -24.97
C LYS A 499 30.14 -2.69 -25.57
N ARG A 500 29.96 -4.00 -25.77
CA ARG A 500 30.95 -4.86 -26.44
C ARG A 500 31.23 -4.36 -27.85
N LEU A 501 30.20 -3.97 -28.60
CA LEU A 501 30.35 -3.46 -29.95
C LEU A 501 31.15 -2.15 -29.97
N VAL A 502 30.84 -1.20 -29.09
CA VAL A 502 31.59 0.06 -28.97
C VAL A 502 33.07 -0.20 -28.65
N GLU A 503 33.35 -1.17 -27.78
CA GLU A 503 34.72 -1.57 -27.46
C GLU A 503 35.45 -2.16 -28.68
N LEU A 504 34.80 -3.05 -29.43
CA LEU A 504 35.37 -3.63 -30.65
C LEU A 504 35.67 -2.58 -31.71
N ILE A 505 34.78 -1.60 -31.91
CA ILE A 505 35.03 -0.46 -32.82
C ILE A 505 36.26 0.34 -32.36
N LYS A 506 36.38 0.62 -31.05
CA LYS A 506 37.53 1.34 -30.50
C LYS A 506 38.83 0.56 -30.73
N ARG A 507 38.84 -0.75 -30.46
CA ARG A 507 39.98 -1.64 -30.71
C ARG A 507 40.36 -1.65 -32.19
N SER A 508 39.39 -1.77 -33.09
CA SER A 508 39.63 -1.77 -34.55
C SER A 508 40.24 -0.45 -35.03
N LYS A 509 39.80 0.69 -34.50
CA LYS A 509 40.39 2.00 -34.81
C LYS A 509 41.81 2.15 -34.25
N ALA A 510 42.05 1.68 -33.02
CA ALA A 510 43.37 1.74 -32.41
C ALA A 510 44.40 0.89 -33.17
N ALA A 511 44.03 -0.30 -33.61
CA ALA A 511 44.89 -1.18 -34.42
C ALA A 511 45.29 -0.54 -35.76
N LYS A 512 44.35 0.17 -36.42
CA LYS A 512 44.62 0.89 -37.67
C LYS A 512 45.56 2.10 -37.52
N ASN A 513 45.64 2.69 -36.33
CA ASN A 513 46.52 3.85 -36.11
C ASN A 513 47.97 3.44 -35.80
N LEU A 514 48.23 2.14 -35.59
CA LEU A 514 49.57 1.60 -35.28
C LEU A 514 50.29 1.05 -36.51
N ASN A 515 49.56 0.82 -37.61
CA ASN A 515 50.07 0.43 -38.92
C ASN A 515 50.03 1.63 -39.86
#